data_AF-A0A8T2MPF4-F1
#
_entry.id   AF-A0A8T2MPF4-F1
#
_cell.length_a   1.000
_cell.length_b   1.000
_cell.length_c   1.000
_cell.angle_alpha   90.00
_cell.angle_beta   90.00
_cell.angle_gamma   90.00
#
_symmetry.space_group_name_H-M   'P 1'
#
loop_
_entity.id
_entity.type
_entity.pdbx_description
1 polymer ?
#
loop_
_entity_poly.entity_id
_entity_poly.type
_entity_poly.pdbx_seq_one_letter_code
_entity_poly.pdbx_strand_id
1 'polypeptide(L)'
;MSRCARDLLLELLEDLDSDQFDRFTDILTYSGLEPPVRPGEVEGRGRGGITCLLIERFTEKRALEITLQILRDIRANQTARHMEEGCTDLVHAVLQSQTESPNDPQTPPPEVPPTSPPNPNSTLIHCSQQFQEELLKEKGNEIYHVLDKGVRKRLALLINNVEFDRENMRRKGAQKDEENMEKLLRALDYHVIKHSNLSGREMDEAIRSFAGRSEHAKSDSTFVVIMSHGQRDKILGIHHGPDNPDDFLPVDNIFTHLNTANCPALLNKPKVILIQACRGGDEAV
;
A
#
# COMPACT_ATOMS: atom_id res chain seq x y z
N MET A 1 -38.95 0.29 12.98
CA MET A 1 -38.91 -0.16 11.57
C MET A 1 -37.45 -0.45 11.27
N SER A 2 -37.12 -1.67 10.82
CA SER A 2 -35.74 -2.03 10.47
C SER A 2 -35.30 -1.15 9.31
N ARG A 3 -34.29 -0.27 9.51
CA ARG A 3 -33.74 0.53 8.41
C ARG A 3 -32.98 -0.41 7.48
N CYS A 4 -33.29 -0.42 6.19
CA CYS A 4 -32.55 -1.25 5.24
C CYS A 4 -31.20 -0.58 4.89
N ALA A 5 -30.19 -1.37 4.51
CA ALA A 5 -28.84 -0.85 4.24
C ALA A 5 -28.83 0.23 3.14
N ARG A 6 -29.78 0.18 2.21
CA ARG A 6 -29.97 1.19 1.16
C ARG A 6 -30.30 2.56 1.70
N ASP A 7 -31.25 2.65 2.62
CA ASP A 7 -31.70 3.93 3.16
C ASP A 7 -30.58 4.57 3.98
N LEU A 8 -29.85 3.76 4.76
CA LEU A 8 -28.72 4.22 5.55
C LEU A 8 -27.56 4.72 4.67
N LEU A 9 -27.18 3.97 3.63
CA LEU A 9 -26.12 4.39 2.71
C LEU A 9 -26.50 5.66 1.94
N LEU A 10 -27.77 5.83 1.58
CA LEU A 10 -28.23 7.04 0.90
C LEU A 10 -28.14 8.26 1.83
N GLU A 11 -28.64 8.14 3.06
CA GLU A 11 -28.58 9.19 4.09
C GLU A 11 -27.14 9.66 4.33
N LEU A 12 -26.20 8.71 4.47
CA LEU A 12 -24.77 9.02 4.68
C LEU A 12 -24.13 9.75 3.48
N LEU A 13 -24.49 9.38 2.26
CA LEU A 13 -23.96 10.05 1.06
C LEU A 13 -24.62 11.41 0.82
N GLU A 14 -25.87 11.60 1.26
CA GLU A 14 -26.57 12.90 1.25
C GLU A 14 -25.96 13.91 2.23
N ASP A 15 -25.42 13.44 3.35
CA ASP A 15 -24.70 14.28 4.32
C ASP A 15 -23.33 14.77 3.83
N LEU A 16 -22.79 14.20 2.75
CA LEU A 16 -21.53 14.66 2.15
C LEU A 16 -21.76 15.91 1.31
N ASP A 17 -20.90 16.93 1.48
CA ASP A 17 -20.82 18.04 0.53
C ASP A 17 -20.28 17.58 -0.84
N SER A 18 -20.32 18.45 -1.85
CA SER A 18 -19.89 18.07 -3.21
C SER A 18 -18.42 17.65 -3.30
N ASP A 19 -17.51 18.33 -2.60
CA ASP A 19 -16.07 18.04 -2.62
C ASP A 19 -15.76 16.73 -1.86
N GLN A 20 -16.47 16.46 -0.77
CA GLN A 20 -16.43 15.18 -0.07
C GLN A 20 -17.00 14.04 -0.91
N PHE A 21 -18.09 14.27 -1.64
CA PHE A 21 -18.69 13.28 -2.50
C PHE A 21 -17.78 12.92 -3.69
N ASP A 22 -17.14 13.92 -4.31
CA ASP A 22 -16.17 13.69 -5.40
C ASP A 22 -14.98 12.86 -4.90
N ARG A 23 -14.42 13.20 -3.73
CA ARG A 23 -13.36 12.40 -3.09
C ARG A 23 -13.82 10.98 -2.72
N PHE A 24 -15.06 10.83 -2.26
CA PHE A 24 -15.63 9.51 -1.97
C PHE A 24 -15.66 8.65 -3.23
N THR A 25 -16.11 9.20 -4.35
CA THR A 25 -16.16 8.50 -5.63
C THR A 25 -14.78 8.15 -6.18
N ASP A 26 -13.80 9.05 -6.05
CA ASP A 26 -12.42 8.78 -6.44
C ASP A 26 -11.86 7.61 -5.64
N ILE A 27 -11.94 7.68 -4.31
CA ILE A 27 -11.47 6.60 -3.45
C ILE A 27 -12.21 5.30 -3.76
N LEU A 28 -13.52 5.31 -3.95
CA LEU A 28 -14.30 4.11 -4.30
C LEU A 28 -13.76 3.42 -5.56
N THR A 29 -13.31 4.18 -6.56
CA THR A 29 -12.75 3.64 -7.81
C THR A 29 -11.31 3.16 -7.70
N TYR A 30 -10.52 3.73 -6.78
CA TYR A 30 -9.08 3.45 -6.64
C TYR A 30 -8.72 2.63 -5.39
N SER A 31 -9.68 2.26 -4.54
CA SER A 31 -9.46 1.53 -3.27
C SER A 31 -9.11 0.04 -3.43
N GLY A 32 -8.93 -0.47 -4.66
CA GLY A 32 -8.60 -1.88 -4.89
C GLY A 32 -9.66 -2.85 -4.36
N LEU A 33 -10.94 -2.46 -4.41
CA LEU A 33 -12.05 -3.30 -3.94
C LEU A 33 -12.21 -4.55 -4.81
N GLU A 34 -12.69 -5.65 -4.22
CA GLU A 34 -13.09 -6.86 -4.93
C GLU A 34 -14.60 -7.12 -4.74
N PRO A 35 -15.40 -7.15 -5.82
CA PRO A 35 -15.05 -6.80 -7.20
C PRO A 35 -14.78 -5.29 -7.39
N PRO A 36 -13.92 -4.88 -8.34
CA PRO A 36 -13.51 -3.48 -8.50
C PRO A 36 -14.64 -2.60 -9.01
N VAL A 37 -14.63 -1.33 -8.60
CA VAL A 37 -15.51 -0.27 -9.12
C VAL A 37 -14.74 0.53 -10.15
N ARG A 38 -15.17 0.52 -11.42
CA ARG A 38 -14.46 1.21 -12.50
C ARG A 38 -14.88 2.68 -12.58
N PRO A 39 -14.00 3.60 -13.00
CA PRO A 39 -14.34 5.02 -13.14
C PRO A 39 -15.60 5.30 -13.96
N GLY A 40 -15.75 4.64 -15.12
CA GLY A 40 -16.93 4.80 -15.97
C GLY A 40 -18.25 4.27 -15.38
N GLU A 41 -18.20 3.56 -14.26
CA GLU A 41 -19.40 3.11 -13.54
C GLU A 41 -19.86 4.13 -12.50
N VAL A 42 -19.02 5.10 -12.18
CA VAL A 42 -19.23 6.14 -11.16
C VAL A 42 -19.42 7.50 -11.83
N GLU A 43 -18.77 7.73 -12.98
CA GLU A 43 -18.83 8.96 -13.76
C GLU A 43 -20.28 9.37 -14.08
N GLY A 44 -20.65 10.59 -13.67
CA GLY A 44 -21.99 11.16 -13.89
C GLY A 44 -23.10 10.60 -13.00
N ARG A 45 -22.82 9.66 -12.07
CA ARG A 45 -23.81 9.17 -11.10
C ARG A 45 -23.92 10.10 -9.90
N GLY A 46 -25.15 10.44 -9.52
CA GLY A 46 -25.44 11.11 -8.26
C GLY A 46 -25.41 10.14 -7.06
N ARG A 47 -25.58 10.66 -5.84
CA ARG A 47 -25.54 9.92 -4.56
C ARG A 47 -26.36 8.64 -4.56
N GLY A 48 -27.64 8.71 -4.95
CA GLY A 48 -28.49 7.52 -5.06
C GLY A 48 -28.03 6.49 -6.10
N GLY A 49 -27.38 6.94 -7.17
CA GLY A 49 -26.78 6.05 -8.18
C GLY A 49 -25.55 5.30 -7.65
N ILE A 50 -24.79 5.91 -6.74
CA ILE A 50 -23.67 5.29 -6.03
C ILE A 50 -24.17 4.34 -4.94
N THR A 51 -25.22 4.70 -4.21
CA THR A 51 -25.87 3.79 -3.25
C THR A 51 -26.35 2.50 -3.93
N CYS A 52 -27.02 2.61 -5.08
CA CYS A 52 -27.45 1.44 -5.85
C CYS A 52 -26.26 0.59 -6.30
N LEU A 53 -25.19 1.23 -6.81
CA LEU A 53 -23.98 0.53 -7.25
C LEU A 53 -23.35 -0.29 -6.11
N LEU A 54 -23.26 0.29 -4.91
CA LEU A 54 -22.68 -0.38 -3.74
C LEU A 54 -23.49 -1.62 -3.32
N ILE A 55 -24.82 -1.54 -3.34
CA ILE A 55 -25.70 -2.66 -2.96
C ILE A 55 -25.79 -3.73 -4.03
N GLU A 56 -25.77 -3.36 -5.30
CA GLU A 56 -25.78 -4.32 -6.41
C GLU A 56 -24.47 -5.10 -6.49
N ARG A 57 -23.36 -4.47 -6.08
CA ARG A 57 -22.02 -5.03 -6.21
C ARG A 57 -21.53 -5.79 -4.98
N PHE A 58 -21.88 -5.30 -3.80
CA PHE A 58 -21.39 -5.83 -2.54
C PHE A 58 -22.56 -6.28 -1.67
N THR A 59 -22.31 -7.25 -0.79
CA THR A 59 -23.30 -7.57 0.24
C THR A 59 -23.56 -6.35 1.11
N GLU A 60 -24.76 -6.24 1.71
CA GLU A 60 -25.13 -5.08 2.55
C GLU A 60 -24.06 -4.76 3.60
N LYS A 61 -23.57 -5.79 4.29
CA LYS A 61 -22.48 -5.66 5.27
C LYS A 61 -21.21 -5.07 4.63
N ARG A 62 -20.80 -5.58 3.47
CA ARG A 62 -19.58 -5.14 2.81
C ARG A 62 -19.71 -3.73 2.23
N ALA A 63 -20.87 -3.37 1.70
CA ALA A 63 -21.16 -2.02 1.24
C ALA A 63 -21.05 -0.99 2.37
N LEU A 64 -21.55 -1.34 3.56
CA LEU A 64 -21.42 -0.53 4.77
C LEU A 64 -19.95 -0.42 5.22
N GLU A 65 -19.20 -1.51 5.29
CA GLU A 65 -17.77 -1.49 5.64
C GLU A 65 -16.95 -0.58 4.72
N ILE A 66 -17.16 -0.70 3.41
CA ILE A 66 -16.48 0.12 2.41
C ILE A 66 -16.83 1.60 2.62
N THR A 67 -18.12 1.90 2.77
CA THR A 67 -18.59 3.29 2.94
C THR A 67 -18.00 3.90 4.21
N LEU A 68 -18.02 3.20 5.33
CA LEU A 68 -17.43 3.65 6.60
C LEU A 68 -15.93 3.94 6.45
N GLN A 69 -15.21 3.05 5.79
CA GLN A 69 -13.77 3.20 5.59
C GLN A 69 -13.47 4.46 4.76
N ILE A 70 -14.17 4.64 3.64
CA ILE A 70 -13.98 5.80 2.77
C ILE A 70 -14.39 7.10 3.48
N LEU A 71 -15.48 7.10 4.26
CA LEU A 71 -15.90 8.26 5.06
C LEU A 71 -14.81 8.71 6.06
N ARG A 72 -14.11 7.75 6.68
CA ARG A 72 -12.96 8.04 7.55
C ARG A 72 -11.78 8.59 6.76
N ASP A 73 -11.50 8.05 5.58
CA ASP A 73 -10.39 8.47 4.73
C ASP A 73 -10.58 9.90 4.18
N ILE A 74 -11.81 10.31 3.85
CA ILE A 74 -12.13 11.69 3.43
C ILE A 74 -12.34 12.66 4.60
N ARG A 75 -12.14 12.21 5.85
CA ARG A 75 -12.33 12.97 7.10
C ARG A 75 -13.75 13.47 7.34
N ALA A 76 -14.76 12.78 6.80
CA ALA A 76 -16.18 13.02 7.11
C ALA A 76 -16.55 12.38 8.47
N ASN A 77 -15.83 12.77 9.53
CA ASN A 77 -15.85 12.09 10.83
C ASN A 77 -17.19 12.22 11.58
N GLN A 78 -17.98 13.27 11.32
CA GLN A 78 -19.32 13.43 11.92
C GLN A 78 -20.31 12.45 11.29
N THR A 79 -20.29 12.31 9.96
CA THR A 79 -21.09 11.34 9.20
C THR A 79 -20.69 9.89 9.52
N ALA A 80 -19.39 9.62 9.71
CA ALA A 80 -18.91 8.31 10.15
C ALA A 80 -19.41 7.93 11.56
N ARG A 81 -19.56 8.89 12.48
CA ARG A 81 -20.12 8.65 13.82
C ARG A 81 -21.62 8.37 13.79
N HIS A 82 -22.38 9.08 12.94
CA HIS A 82 -23.79 8.78 12.70
C HIS A 82 -24.01 7.34 12.20
N MET A 83 -23.08 6.81 11.39
CA MET A 83 -23.11 5.43 10.94
C MET A 83 -22.83 4.41 12.07
N GLU A 84 -21.94 4.74 13.01
CA GLU A 84 -21.63 3.91 14.17
C GLU A 84 -22.79 3.83 15.17
N GLU A 85 -23.53 4.93 15.35
CA GLU A 85 -24.69 4.99 16.25
C GLU A 85 -25.93 4.28 15.68
N GLY A 86 -26.06 4.18 14.35
CA GLY A 86 -27.20 3.55 13.67
C GLY A 86 -27.16 2.03 13.53
N CYS A 87 -26.01 1.37 13.77
CA CYS A 87 -25.79 -0.05 13.48
C CYS A 87 -25.31 -0.85 14.70
N THR A 88 -26.03 -0.73 15.83
CA THR A 88 -25.63 -1.27 17.14
C THR A 88 -25.42 -2.80 17.16
N ASP A 89 -25.99 -3.56 16.23
CA ASP A 89 -25.86 -5.03 16.20
C ASP A 89 -24.84 -5.57 15.17
N LEU A 90 -24.48 -4.82 14.13
CA LEU A 90 -23.60 -5.28 13.04
C LEU A 90 -22.12 -4.91 13.23
N VAL A 91 -21.84 -3.85 14.02
CA VAL A 91 -20.49 -3.32 14.25
C VAL A 91 -19.82 -3.93 15.49
N HIS A 92 -20.60 -4.34 16.50
CA HIS A 92 -20.07 -4.91 17.74
C HIS A 92 -19.32 -6.25 17.54
N ALA A 93 -19.67 -7.01 16.49
CA ALA A 93 -18.97 -8.24 16.11
C ALA A 93 -17.59 -8.00 15.48
N VAL A 94 -17.30 -6.79 15.00
CA VAL A 94 -16.05 -6.45 14.30
C VAL A 94 -14.99 -5.92 15.27
N LEU A 95 -15.39 -5.35 16.41
CA LEU A 95 -14.47 -4.71 17.37
C LEU A 95 -13.94 -5.63 18.48
N GLN A 96 -14.39 -6.89 18.57
CA GLN A 96 -14.02 -7.79 19.68
C GLN A 96 -12.93 -8.82 19.38
N SER A 97 -12.31 -8.85 18.20
CA SER A 97 -11.30 -9.87 17.85
C SER A 97 -9.84 -9.49 18.14
N GLN A 98 -9.59 -8.50 18.99
CA GLN A 98 -8.25 -8.24 19.53
C GLN A 98 -8.29 -7.93 21.03
N THR A 99 -8.37 -8.96 21.87
CA THR A 99 -7.72 -9.05 23.19
C THR A 99 -7.96 -10.45 23.80
N GLU A 100 -6.91 -10.99 24.45
CA GLU A 100 -6.86 -12.13 25.38
C GLU A 100 -6.49 -13.55 24.86
N SER A 101 -5.38 -14.07 25.39
CA SER A 101 -5.09 -15.51 25.53
C SER A 101 -5.77 -16.07 26.78
N PRO A 102 -6.23 -17.33 26.74
CA PRO A 102 -5.89 -18.25 27.84
C PRO A 102 -5.64 -19.73 27.42
N ASN A 103 -4.76 -20.42 28.18
CA ASN A 103 -4.67 -21.90 28.34
C ASN A 103 -6.07 -22.49 28.57
N ASP A 104 -6.50 -23.72 28.23
CA ASP A 104 -6.00 -25.10 27.98
C ASP A 104 -7.23 -25.86 27.37
N PRO A 105 -7.31 -27.18 27.05
CA PRO A 105 -6.31 -28.22 26.79
C PRO A 105 -6.39 -28.86 25.38
N GLN A 106 -5.25 -29.38 24.93
CA GLN A 106 -5.05 -29.99 23.60
C GLN A 106 -5.85 -31.28 23.36
N THR A 107 -6.59 -31.32 22.24
CA THR A 107 -6.75 -32.54 21.41
C THR A 107 -5.68 -32.51 20.32
N PRO A 108 -4.93 -33.60 20.08
CA PRO A 108 -3.82 -33.57 19.13
C PRO A 108 -4.33 -33.61 17.69
N PRO A 109 -3.89 -32.70 16.80
CA PRO A 109 -4.04 -32.88 15.35
C PRO A 109 -3.01 -33.88 14.81
N PRO A 110 -3.28 -34.51 13.66
CA PRO A 110 -2.48 -35.62 13.13
C PRO A 110 -1.05 -35.20 12.78
N GLU A 111 -0.12 -36.09 13.11
CA GLU A 111 1.32 -35.97 12.93
C GLU A 111 1.71 -35.67 11.47
N VAL A 112 2.29 -34.50 11.24
CA VAL A 112 3.04 -34.17 10.01
C VAL A 112 4.51 -34.56 10.25
N PRO A 113 5.20 -35.24 9.31
CA PRO A 113 6.58 -35.68 9.53
C PRO A 113 7.52 -34.49 9.76
N PRO A 114 8.58 -34.63 10.57
CA PRO A 114 9.40 -33.51 11.01
C PRO A 114 10.22 -32.93 9.84
N THR A 115 9.82 -31.76 9.36
CA THR A 115 10.72 -30.87 8.61
C THR A 115 11.70 -30.23 9.58
N SER A 116 12.98 -30.34 9.26
CA SER A 116 14.13 -29.81 9.99
C SER A 116 13.98 -28.31 10.32
N PRO A 117 14.60 -27.81 11.40
CA PRO A 117 14.55 -26.37 11.71
C PRO A 117 15.14 -25.54 10.56
N PRO A 118 14.49 -24.43 10.16
CA PRO A 118 14.96 -23.62 9.06
C PRO A 118 16.31 -22.97 9.40
N ASN A 119 17.27 -23.15 8.48
CA ASN A 119 18.59 -22.54 8.49
C ASN A 119 18.46 -21.01 8.29
N PRO A 120 19.13 -20.15 9.07
CA PRO A 120 19.00 -18.67 9.03
C PRO A 120 19.52 -17.99 7.75
N ASN A 121 19.94 -18.74 6.73
CA ASN A 121 20.46 -18.20 5.47
C ASN A 121 19.45 -18.30 4.32
N SER A 122 18.62 -17.25 4.16
CA SER A 122 17.87 -16.90 2.93
C SER A 122 16.72 -17.83 2.51
N THR A 123 15.61 -17.81 3.24
CA THR A 123 14.47 -18.72 2.99
C THR A 123 13.34 -18.07 2.19
N LEU A 124 13.62 -17.52 1.00
CA LEU A 124 12.51 -17.28 0.07
C LEU A 124 11.90 -18.65 -0.26
N ILE A 125 10.67 -18.87 0.18
CA ILE A 125 9.94 -20.09 -0.12
C ILE A 125 9.55 -20.02 -1.59
N HIS A 126 10.06 -20.97 -2.37
CA HIS A 126 9.75 -21.05 -3.78
C HIS A 126 8.28 -21.42 -3.98
N CYS A 127 7.62 -20.69 -4.87
CA CYS A 127 6.30 -21.05 -5.38
C CYS A 127 6.39 -22.41 -6.10
N SER A 128 5.56 -23.37 -5.70
CA SER A 128 5.47 -24.65 -6.41
C SER A 128 4.77 -24.46 -7.77
N GLN A 129 5.10 -25.30 -8.74
CA GLN A 129 4.45 -25.28 -10.06
C GLN A 129 2.95 -25.53 -9.93
N GLN A 130 2.56 -26.51 -9.10
CA GLN A 130 1.15 -26.81 -8.85
C GLN A 130 0.39 -25.59 -8.32
N PHE A 131 0.92 -24.92 -7.28
CA PHE A 131 0.27 -23.73 -6.73
C PHE A 131 0.15 -22.61 -7.77
N GLN A 132 1.20 -22.41 -8.58
CA GLN A 132 1.17 -21.41 -9.65
C GLN A 132 0.10 -21.73 -10.70
N GLU A 133 0.02 -22.98 -11.16
CA GLU A 133 -0.95 -23.41 -12.18
C GLU A 133 -2.39 -23.30 -11.67
N GLU A 134 -2.65 -23.72 -10.43
CA GLU A 134 -3.96 -23.60 -9.78
C GLU A 134 -4.37 -22.13 -9.65
N LEU A 135 -3.47 -21.28 -9.17
CA LEU A 135 -3.71 -19.85 -9.01
C LEU A 135 -3.98 -19.15 -10.35
N LEU A 136 -3.21 -19.47 -11.40
CA LEU A 136 -3.41 -18.91 -12.74
C LEU A 136 -4.70 -19.42 -13.40
N LYS A 137 -5.10 -20.67 -13.13
CA LYS A 137 -6.36 -21.23 -13.63
C LYS A 137 -7.58 -20.55 -13.00
N GLU A 138 -7.51 -20.25 -11.70
CA GLU A 138 -8.61 -19.63 -10.97
C GLU A 138 -8.68 -18.12 -11.19
N LYS A 139 -7.54 -17.42 -11.16
CA LYS A 139 -7.47 -15.95 -11.10
C LYS A 139 -6.59 -15.31 -12.19
N GLY A 140 -6.24 -16.03 -13.25
CA GLY A 140 -5.26 -15.56 -14.25
C GLY A 140 -5.59 -14.21 -14.90
N ASN A 141 -6.86 -13.85 -15.03
CA ASN A 141 -7.29 -12.56 -15.60
C ASN A 141 -7.15 -11.37 -14.63
N GLU A 142 -6.93 -11.64 -13.34
CA GLU A 142 -6.80 -10.64 -12.27
C GLU A 142 -5.35 -10.54 -11.75
N ILE A 143 -4.44 -11.34 -12.31
CA ILE A 143 -3.04 -11.38 -11.92
C ILE A 143 -2.20 -10.63 -12.95
N TYR A 144 -1.28 -9.78 -12.46
CA TYR A 144 -0.32 -9.12 -13.33
C TYR A 144 0.52 -10.15 -14.11
N HIS A 145 0.59 -9.97 -15.42
CA HIS A 145 1.37 -10.83 -16.28
C HIS A 145 2.87 -10.74 -15.94
N VAL A 146 3.45 -11.89 -15.58
CA VAL A 146 4.88 -12.04 -15.28
C VAL A 146 5.61 -12.44 -16.57
N LEU A 147 6.67 -11.71 -16.90
CA LEU A 147 7.48 -12.01 -18.08
C LEU A 147 8.41 -13.20 -17.81
N ASP A 148 8.73 -13.92 -18.89
CA ASP A 148 9.66 -15.05 -18.84
C ASP A 148 11.00 -14.67 -18.21
N LYS A 149 11.49 -15.53 -17.31
CA LYS A 149 12.71 -15.28 -16.55
C LYS A 149 13.94 -15.04 -17.44
N GLY A 150 14.02 -15.71 -18.60
CA GLY A 150 15.16 -15.59 -19.51
C GLY A 150 15.25 -14.25 -20.24
N VAL A 151 14.17 -13.46 -20.28
CA VAL A 151 14.11 -12.22 -21.07
C VAL A 151 13.84 -10.97 -20.23
N ARG A 152 13.22 -11.13 -19.06
CA ARG A 152 12.85 -9.99 -18.21
C ARG A 152 14.06 -9.28 -17.62
N LYS A 153 13.95 -7.97 -17.43
CA LYS A 153 14.98 -7.10 -16.84
C LYS A 153 14.40 -6.30 -15.68
N ARG A 154 14.03 -7.00 -14.61
CA ARG A 154 13.50 -6.38 -13.39
C ARG A 154 14.52 -5.45 -12.75
N LEU A 155 14.10 -4.21 -12.49
CA LEU A 155 14.89 -3.22 -11.76
C LEU A 155 14.20 -2.87 -10.45
N ALA A 156 14.99 -2.66 -9.40
CA ALA A 156 14.56 -2.07 -8.15
C ALA A 156 15.49 -0.93 -7.75
N LEU A 157 14.93 0.12 -7.14
CA LEU A 157 15.67 1.24 -6.57
C LEU A 157 15.71 1.11 -5.04
N LEU A 158 16.90 1.24 -4.45
CA LEU A 158 17.10 1.23 -3.01
C LEU A 158 17.89 2.47 -2.60
N ILE A 159 17.25 3.39 -1.89
CA ILE A 159 17.85 4.60 -1.34
C ILE A 159 17.88 4.47 0.18
N ASN A 160 19.07 4.61 0.78
CA ASN A 160 19.23 4.54 2.23
C ASN A 160 20.10 5.69 2.75
N ASN A 161 19.49 6.61 3.48
CA ASN A 161 20.20 7.68 4.18
C ASN A 161 20.51 7.22 5.60
N VAL A 162 21.79 7.13 5.93
CA VAL A 162 22.29 6.59 7.20
C VAL A 162 23.11 7.62 7.94
N GLU A 163 24.07 8.21 7.24
CA GLU A 163 24.96 9.26 7.75
C GLU A 163 24.39 10.61 7.32
N PHE A 164 24.06 11.44 8.31
CA PHE A 164 23.54 12.79 8.15
C PHE A 164 24.60 13.78 8.66
N ASP A 165 24.59 15.02 8.17
CA ASP A 165 25.55 16.06 8.60
C ASP A 165 25.53 16.28 10.13
N ARG A 166 24.37 16.06 10.74
CA ARG A 166 24.18 16.11 12.19
C ARG A 166 24.32 14.71 12.78
N GLU A 167 25.37 14.48 13.57
CA GLU A 167 25.68 13.18 14.19
C GLU A 167 24.50 12.58 14.98
N ASN A 168 23.68 13.42 15.64
CA ASN A 168 22.51 12.97 16.40
C ASN A 168 21.37 12.42 15.52
N MET A 169 21.41 12.64 14.21
CA MET A 169 20.47 12.11 13.23
C MET A 169 20.97 10.82 12.58
N ARG A 170 22.15 10.32 12.93
CA ARG A 170 22.68 9.08 12.37
C ARG A 170 21.75 7.88 12.64
N ARG A 171 21.37 7.15 11.60
CA ARG A 171 20.47 5.97 11.68
C ARG A 171 21.25 4.69 11.96
N LYS A 172 21.70 4.51 13.21
CA LYS A 172 22.47 3.32 13.63
C LYS A 172 21.70 2.03 13.32
N GLY A 173 22.34 1.09 12.63
CA GLY A 173 21.75 -0.20 12.26
C GLY A 173 21.08 -0.23 10.89
N ALA A 174 20.85 0.92 10.25
CA ALA A 174 20.20 0.99 8.94
C ALA A 174 21.00 0.32 7.80
N GLN A 175 22.30 0.05 7.98
CA GLN A 175 23.08 -0.76 7.05
C GLN A 175 22.55 -2.20 6.98
N LYS A 176 22.07 -2.75 8.11
CA LYS A 176 21.54 -4.11 8.15
C LYS A 176 20.22 -4.21 7.37
N ASP A 177 19.39 -3.18 7.47
CA ASP A 177 18.15 -3.07 6.69
C ASP A 177 18.44 -3.02 5.19
N GLU A 178 19.46 -2.26 4.78
CA GLU A 178 19.91 -2.21 3.38
C GLU A 178 20.36 -3.58 2.88
N GLU A 179 21.23 -4.26 3.63
CA GLU A 179 21.71 -5.61 3.27
C GLU A 179 20.55 -6.60 3.13
N ASN A 180 19.61 -6.57 4.08
CA ASN A 180 18.45 -7.46 4.08
C ASN A 180 17.52 -7.16 2.89
N MET A 181 17.29 -5.88 2.57
CA MET A 181 16.48 -5.49 1.41
C MET A 181 17.13 -5.80 0.08
N GLU A 182 18.42 -5.53 -0.06
CA GLU A 182 19.15 -5.92 -1.25
C GLU A 182 19.08 -7.44 -1.46
N LYS A 183 19.30 -8.22 -0.40
CA LYS A 183 19.24 -9.69 -0.45
C LYS A 183 17.85 -10.18 -0.86
N LEU A 184 16.79 -9.62 -0.28
CA LEU A 184 15.41 -9.98 -0.62
C LEU A 184 15.10 -9.67 -2.09
N LEU A 185 15.38 -8.44 -2.53
CA LEU A 185 15.05 -7.99 -3.89
C LEU A 185 15.84 -8.78 -4.94
N ARG A 186 17.12 -9.06 -4.70
CA ARG A 186 17.92 -9.94 -5.57
C ARG A 186 17.37 -11.36 -5.62
N ALA A 187 16.94 -11.90 -4.48
CA ALA A 187 16.34 -13.23 -4.42
C ALA A 187 14.97 -13.30 -5.13
N LEU A 188 14.24 -12.17 -5.21
CA LEU A 188 13.05 -11.97 -6.05
C LEU A 188 13.38 -11.65 -7.53
N ASP A 189 14.65 -11.79 -7.94
CA ASP A 189 15.15 -11.64 -9.31
C ASP A 189 15.16 -10.19 -9.84
N TYR A 190 15.31 -9.20 -8.94
CA TYR A 190 15.52 -7.80 -9.32
C TYR A 190 17.01 -7.44 -9.36
N HIS A 191 17.40 -6.65 -10.36
CA HIS A 191 18.65 -5.91 -10.33
C HIS A 191 18.47 -4.65 -9.48
N VAL A 192 19.17 -4.57 -8.35
CA VAL A 192 19.04 -3.49 -7.37
C VAL A 192 20.03 -2.38 -7.68
N ILE A 193 19.52 -1.18 -7.96
CA ILE A 193 20.28 0.07 -8.06
C ILE A 193 20.27 0.72 -6.68
N LYS A 194 21.46 0.87 -6.09
CA LYS A 194 21.62 1.39 -4.73
C LYS A 194 22.15 2.81 -4.73
N HIS A 195 21.61 3.63 -3.83
CA HIS A 195 22.16 4.92 -3.46
C HIS A 195 22.16 5.07 -1.95
N SER A 196 23.17 5.75 -1.43
CA SER A 196 23.32 5.99 0.00
C SER A 196 23.57 7.47 0.25
N ASN A 197 23.00 7.98 1.35
CA ASN A 197 23.26 9.31 1.87
C ASN A 197 23.06 10.43 0.81
N LEU A 198 21.85 10.56 0.31
CA LEU A 198 21.46 11.56 -0.68
C LEU A 198 20.74 12.76 -0.02
N SER A 199 20.96 13.95 -0.57
CA SER A 199 20.08 15.10 -0.35
C SER A 199 18.68 14.84 -0.91
N GLY A 200 17.68 15.64 -0.51
CA GLY A 200 16.32 15.61 -1.03
C GLY A 200 16.28 15.74 -2.56
N ARG A 201 17.08 16.67 -3.11
CA ARG A 201 17.22 16.86 -4.55
C ARG A 201 17.84 15.65 -5.24
N GLU A 202 18.88 15.08 -4.68
CA GLU A 202 19.53 13.89 -5.28
C GLU A 202 18.62 12.66 -5.22
N MET A 203 17.81 12.51 -4.17
CA MET A 203 16.79 11.47 -4.13
C MET A 203 15.76 11.65 -5.26
N ASP A 204 15.26 12.86 -5.47
CA ASP A 204 14.33 13.19 -6.56
C ASP A 204 14.95 12.86 -7.93
N GLU A 205 16.20 13.28 -8.16
CA GLU A 205 16.93 12.98 -9.39
C GLU A 205 17.19 11.49 -9.60
N ALA A 206 17.50 10.75 -8.54
CA ALA A 206 17.69 9.30 -8.59
C ALA A 206 16.39 8.59 -9.00
N ILE A 207 15.25 8.99 -8.45
CA ILE A 207 13.94 8.43 -8.81
C ILE A 207 13.58 8.78 -10.26
N ARG A 208 13.79 10.03 -10.68
CA ARG A 208 13.55 10.46 -12.07
C ARG A 208 14.43 9.69 -13.06
N SER A 209 15.72 9.53 -12.73
CA SER A 209 16.67 8.76 -13.55
C SER A 209 16.27 7.29 -13.63
N PHE A 210 15.84 6.72 -12.50
CA PHE A 210 15.32 5.35 -12.44
C PHE A 210 14.08 5.17 -13.31
N ALA A 211 13.10 6.07 -13.22
CA ALA A 211 11.91 6.06 -14.07
C ALA A 211 12.24 6.09 -15.58
N GLY A 212 13.34 6.73 -15.96
CA GLY A 212 13.85 6.81 -17.33
C GLY A 212 14.61 5.58 -17.84
N ARG A 213 14.76 4.52 -17.04
CA ARG A 213 15.55 3.33 -17.43
C ARG A 213 14.86 2.51 -18.51
N SER A 214 15.60 2.27 -19.60
CA SER A 214 15.12 1.49 -20.75
C SER A 214 14.74 0.04 -20.42
N GLU A 215 15.32 -0.51 -19.34
CA GLU A 215 15.08 -1.87 -18.86
C GLU A 215 13.63 -2.08 -18.40
N HIS A 216 12.94 -1.02 -17.95
CA HIS A 216 11.53 -1.09 -17.56
C HIS A 216 10.63 -1.57 -18.69
N ALA A 217 10.98 -1.28 -19.96
CA ALA A 217 10.22 -1.79 -21.11
C ALA A 217 10.23 -3.32 -21.17
N LYS A 218 11.31 -3.96 -20.71
CA LYS A 218 11.49 -5.42 -20.61
C LYS A 218 11.29 -5.95 -19.18
N SER A 219 10.68 -5.15 -18.32
CA SER A 219 10.33 -5.54 -16.96
C SER A 219 8.82 -5.75 -16.87
N ASP A 220 8.39 -6.55 -15.91
CA ASP A 220 7.00 -6.80 -15.54
C ASP A 220 6.58 -6.06 -14.27
N SER A 221 7.53 -5.58 -13.44
CA SER A 221 7.26 -4.94 -12.16
C SER A 221 8.49 -4.18 -11.63
N THR A 222 8.29 -3.29 -10.66
CA THR A 222 9.41 -2.61 -9.98
C THR A 222 9.17 -2.42 -8.50
N PHE A 223 10.28 -2.29 -7.76
CA PHE A 223 10.30 -1.87 -6.36
C PHE A 223 11.07 -0.57 -6.21
N VAL A 224 10.55 0.35 -5.40
CA VAL A 224 11.28 1.54 -4.94
C VAL A 224 11.25 1.53 -3.42
N VAL A 225 12.43 1.43 -2.80
CA VAL A 225 12.61 1.37 -1.36
C VAL A 225 13.39 2.59 -0.92
N ILE A 226 12.82 3.38 -0.02
CA ILE A 226 13.47 4.58 0.52
C ILE A 226 13.47 4.50 2.04
N MET A 227 14.65 4.61 2.64
CA MET A 227 14.85 4.52 4.09
C MET A 227 15.63 5.75 4.56
N SER A 228 14.98 6.60 5.36
CA SER A 228 15.56 7.84 5.86
C SER A 228 14.82 8.30 7.13
N HIS A 229 15.20 9.45 7.68
CA HIS A 229 14.28 10.19 8.52
C HIS A 229 13.14 10.78 7.69
N GLY A 230 12.05 11.12 8.36
CA GLY A 230 10.90 11.70 7.69
C GLY A 230 10.10 12.62 8.59
N GLN A 231 9.28 13.41 7.92
CA GLN A 231 8.21 14.20 8.51
C GLN A 231 6.94 13.93 7.70
N ARG A 232 5.84 14.56 8.08
CA ARG A 232 4.59 14.43 7.35
C ARG A 232 4.80 14.78 5.88
N ASP A 233 4.54 13.81 5.01
CA ASP A 233 4.62 13.90 3.55
C ASP A 233 6.03 14.24 3.00
N LYS A 234 7.09 14.07 3.81
CA LYS A 234 8.48 14.41 3.48
C LYS A 234 9.47 13.33 3.91
N ILE A 235 10.42 13.01 3.03
CA ILE A 235 11.57 12.15 3.33
C ILE A 235 12.81 13.05 3.42
N LEU A 236 13.51 13.05 4.55
CA LEU A 236 14.59 14.00 4.80
C LEU A 236 15.87 13.61 4.03
N GLY A 237 16.54 14.60 3.46
CA GLY A 237 17.89 14.45 2.91
C GLY A 237 18.96 14.53 4.00
N ILE A 238 20.20 14.19 3.64
CA ILE A 238 21.31 14.13 4.59
C ILE A 238 21.76 15.48 5.16
N HIS A 239 21.43 16.57 4.47
CA HIS A 239 21.76 17.93 4.87
C HIS A 239 20.60 18.61 5.62
N HIS A 240 19.49 17.89 5.87
CA HIS A 240 18.34 18.45 6.57
C HIS A 240 18.70 18.91 7.98
N GLY A 241 18.37 20.17 8.28
CA GLY A 241 18.61 20.75 9.60
C GLY A 241 18.07 22.17 9.71
N PRO A 242 18.31 22.85 10.84
CA PRO A 242 17.86 24.22 11.06
C PRO A 242 18.35 25.19 9.98
N ASP A 243 19.56 24.98 9.47
CA ASP A 243 20.18 25.82 8.44
C ASP A 243 19.76 25.42 7.00
N ASN A 244 19.12 24.26 6.85
CA ASN A 244 18.67 23.73 5.56
C ASN A 244 17.36 22.92 5.74
N PRO A 245 16.25 23.58 6.11
CA PRO A 245 14.98 22.89 6.40
C PRO A 245 14.31 22.33 5.14
N ASP A 246 14.74 22.78 3.97
CA ASP A 246 14.17 22.39 2.67
C ASP A 246 14.86 21.19 2.02
N ASP A 247 15.87 20.60 2.67
CA ASP A 247 16.49 19.38 2.20
C ASP A 247 15.60 18.15 2.46
N PHE A 248 14.59 17.98 1.63
CA PHE A 248 13.69 16.84 1.68
C PHE A 248 13.18 16.47 0.28
N LEU A 249 12.75 15.22 0.13
CA LEU A 249 11.98 14.72 -1.01
C LEU A 249 10.50 14.71 -0.62
N PRO A 250 9.61 15.44 -1.34
CA PRO A 250 8.17 15.27 -1.22
C PRO A 250 7.76 13.85 -1.61
N VAL A 251 6.93 13.18 -0.81
CA VAL A 251 6.49 11.81 -1.11
C VAL A 251 5.74 11.72 -2.45
N ASP A 252 4.94 12.74 -2.78
CA ASP A 252 4.18 12.82 -4.04
C ASP A 252 5.06 12.85 -5.29
N ASN A 253 6.32 13.30 -5.19
CA ASN A 253 7.25 13.27 -6.31
C ASN A 253 7.55 11.83 -6.75
N ILE A 254 7.58 10.87 -5.81
CA ILE A 254 7.82 9.45 -6.13
C ILE A 254 6.72 8.95 -7.07
N PHE A 255 5.46 9.24 -6.74
CA PHE A 255 4.30 8.86 -7.54
C PHE A 255 4.28 9.62 -8.86
N THR A 256 4.63 10.90 -8.85
CA THR A 256 4.70 11.74 -10.05
C THR A 256 5.70 11.18 -11.05
N HIS A 257 6.93 10.85 -10.64
CA HIS A 257 7.96 10.32 -11.54
C HIS A 257 7.62 8.92 -12.09
N LEU A 258 6.89 8.10 -11.32
CA LEU A 258 6.56 6.72 -11.68
C LEU A 258 5.15 6.54 -12.27
N ASN A 259 4.40 7.63 -12.47
CA ASN A 259 3.08 7.58 -13.09
C ASN A 259 3.17 7.24 -14.60
N THR A 260 2.02 7.02 -15.22
CA THR A 260 1.92 6.67 -16.64
C THR A 260 2.52 7.71 -17.59
N ALA A 261 2.39 9.00 -17.25
CA ALA A 261 2.87 10.08 -18.12
C ALA A 261 4.41 10.16 -18.12
N ASN A 262 5.02 9.99 -16.94
CA ASN A 262 6.47 10.17 -16.76
C ASN A 262 7.26 8.86 -16.86
N CYS A 263 6.61 7.70 -16.63
CA CYS A 263 7.21 6.37 -16.78
C CYS A 263 6.30 5.44 -17.60
N PRO A 264 6.10 5.70 -18.91
CA PRO A 264 5.23 4.88 -19.77
C PRO A 264 5.70 3.43 -19.89
N ALA A 265 6.99 3.17 -19.70
CA ALA A 265 7.55 1.82 -19.69
C ALA A 265 7.00 0.93 -18.55
N LEU A 266 6.44 1.53 -17.50
CA LEU A 266 5.79 0.87 -16.36
C LEU A 266 4.25 0.98 -16.40
N LEU A 267 3.66 1.37 -17.53
CA LEU A 267 2.22 1.33 -17.73
C LEU A 267 1.68 -0.09 -17.55
N ASN A 268 0.59 -0.23 -16.79
CA ASN A 268 -0.07 -1.50 -16.45
C ASN A 268 0.83 -2.52 -15.72
N LYS A 269 1.94 -2.07 -15.14
CA LYS A 269 2.85 -2.88 -14.33
C LYS A 269 2.81 -2.43 -12.87
N PRO A 270 2.84 -3.36 -11.90
CA PRO A 270 2.81 -3.02 -10.48
C PRO A 270 4.10 -2.30 -10.07
N LYS A 271 3.92 -1.24 -9.28
CA LYS A 271 4.98 -0.39 -8.73
C LYS A 271 4.85 -0.46 -7.21
N VAL A 272 5.74 -1.20 -6.55
CA VAL A 272 5.71 -1.35 -5.10
C VAL A 272 6.66 -0.33 -4.48
N ILE A 273 6.10 0.60 -3.69
CA ILE A 273 6.86 1.66 -3.03
C ILE A 273 6.87 1.38 -1.53
N LEU A 274 8.06 1.21 -0.95
CA LEU A 274 8.27 0.97 0.47
C LEU A 274 9.04 2.16 1.07
N ILE A 275 8.43 2.84 2.05
CA ILE A 275 9.03 4.02 2.69
C ILE A 275 9.19 3.73 4.18
N GLN A 276 10.43 3.58 4.63
CA GLN A 276 10.77 3.53 6.05
C GLN A 276 11.21 4.93 6.49
N ALA A 277 10.27 5.71 6.98
CA ALA A 277 10.51 7.06 7.50
C ALA A 277 9.43 7.44 8.53
N CYS A 278 9.79 8.29 9.49
CA CYS A 278 8.81 8.87 10.40
C CYS A 278 7.83 9.80 9.64
N ARG A 279 6.63 10.01 10.17
CA ARG A 279 5.62 10.91 9.58
C ARG A 279 5.43 12.20 10.39
N GLY A 280 6.34 12.50 11.31
CA GLY A 280 6.17 13.52 12.34
C GLY A 280 5.15 13.12 13.43
N GLY A 281 5.12 13.90 14.51
CA GLY A 281 4.22 13.71 15.65
C GLY A 281 4.98 13.73 16.97
N ASP A 282 4.49 14.55 17.91
CA ASP A 282 4.82 14.48 19.33
C ASP A 282 4.54 13.07 19.86
N GLU A 283 5.26 12.66 20.91
CA GLU A 283 5.09 11.37 21.59
C GLU A 283 3.60 10.99 21.65
N ALA A 284 3.27 9.84 21.08
CA ALA A 284 1.94 9.27 21.24
C ALA A 284 1.74 8.97 22.74
N VAL A 285 0.99 9.84 23.42
CA VAL A 285 0.47 9.64 24.78
C VAL A 285 -0.82 8.84 24.71
#